data_AF-A0A932AWR0-F1
#
_entry.id   AF-A0A932AWR0-F1
#
_cell.length_a   1.000
_cell.length_b   1.000
_cell.length_c   1.000
_cell.angle_alpha   90.00
_cell.angle_beta   90.00
_cell.angle_gamma   90.00
#
_symmetry.space_group_name_H-M   'P 1'
#
loop_
_entity.id
_entity.type
_entity.pdbx_description
1 polymer ?
#
loop_
_entity_poly.entity_id
_entity_poly.type
_entity_poly.pdbx_seq_one_letter_code
_entity_poly.pdbx_strand_id
1 'polypeptide(L)'
;MVTLASVPNGSLGNANRRRFALTQGLLAEVRRARDAGEDRQFAIDNPRGLSVRVRAGEAAFYVQSRGPNGIKKRKLSLIGEIKISAVKLLAEAVIKAIKKALDPDVVIAAWKEKLNETETEVAQDHAEATAMGFWTFGTTIDQFMARTVTKDGITKNKLSPSSLREIKDRLRDRLEAAPLMTRSVKELRFENIEEVRDKIDASGGGESAGAKFTDLSKRVLKWGAKFRRRMTGLDPTYPWWLALAHEYKPQDRSQRFLTPAQAGMLISLLEGVRALEDRSNDAVFGALQLVWLIVQRSAALVGMESLRSDQWKDDPVPEREGWRVFTWIADNVKGKRETKLSIPPVAIAVLERVAKNAKALTDIDTNWAFPQARNIYLLRSYANSNNSDGIRRYDRSITPSALNHALDSLAGRKPGWPNLLQMVGLPNRIGPHDLRRSLTTFFENIGLGSYASALLDHKVTGTDKMSEQVAAVTQGVYSGADRVVFKAEGLVLWLAAVLPYYEKAKADPRLQAAIEARRASLEQNKKSGLEKRSTTLVAKRTSMTSQRTRRALES
;
A
#
# COMPACT_ATOMS: atom_id res chain seq x y z
N MET A 1 -8.43 -29.47 -86.27
CA MET A 1 -9.00 -28.16 -85.92
C MET A 1 -8.30 -27.67 -84.66
N VAL A 2 -7.95 -26.39 -84.70
CA VAL A 2 -6.80 -25.74 -84.05
C VAL A 2 -6.94 -25.61 -82.53
N THR A 3 -5.89 -26.06 -81.83
CA THR A 3 -5.62 -25.87 -80.41
C THR A 3 -5.06 -24.46 -80.16
N LEU A 4 -5.70 -23.68 -79.29
CA LEU A 4 -5.22 -22.36 -78.84
C LEU A 4 -4.05 -22.55 -77.87
N ALA A 5 -2.86 -22.12 -78.29
CA ALA A 5 -1.64 -22.11 -77.50
C ALA A 5 -1.67 -21.01 -76.42
N SER A 6 -1.27 -21.37 -75.21
CA SER A 6 -1.03 -20.47 -74.09
C SER A 6 0.24 -19.65 -74.31
N VAL A 7 0.15 -18.34 -74.08
CA VAL A 7 1.30 -17.43 -74.04
C VAL A 7 2.06 -17.68 -72.72
N PRO A 8 3.37 -17.97 -72.74
CA PRO A 8 4.14 -18.15 -71.52
C PRO A 8 4.47 -16.79 -70.89
N ASN A 9 4.13 -16.65 -69.60
CA ASN A 9 4.63 -15.61 -68.72
C ASN A 9 6.16 -15.72 -68.63
N GLY A 10 6.85 -14.89 -69.42
CA GLY A 10 8.29 -14.80 -69.45
C GLY A 10 8.87 -14.38 -68.09
N SER A 11 9.78 -15.20 -67.57
CA SER A 11 10.59 -14.92 -66.40
C SER A 11 11.53 -13.75 -66.68
N LEU A 12 11.37 -12.64 -65.96
CA LEU A 12 12.35 -11.55 -65.84
C LEU A 12 13.55 -12.03 -65.01
N GLY A 13 14.41 -12.84 -65.65
CA GLY A 13 15.69 -13.27 -65.12
C GLY A 13 16.76 -12.20 -65.27
N ASN A 14 17.38 -11.82 -64.14
CA ASN A 14 18.78 -11.40 -64.00
C ASN A 14 19.38 -10.28 -64.88
N ALA A 15 18.60 -9.42 -65.51
CA ALA A 15 19.12 -8.16 -66.05
C ALA A 15 19.36 -7.14 -64.92
N ASN A 16 20.63 -6.90 -64.57
CA ASN A 16 21.16 -5.73 -63.89
C ASN A 16 20.26 -5.05 -62.83
N ARG A 17 20.46 -5.39 -61.55
CA ARG A 17 19.97 -4.58 -60.42
C ARG A 17 20.74 -3.26 -60.33
N ARG A 18 20.69 -2.44 -61.38
CA ARG A 18 21.23 -1.08 -61.38
C ARG A 18 20.50 -0.33 -60.26
N ARG A 19 21.26 0.08 -59.25
CA ARG A 19 20.75 0.91 -58.15
C ARG A 19 21.03 2.36 -58.50
N PHE A 20 20.08 3.22 -58.18
CA PHE A 20 20.12 4.62 -58.52
C PHE A 20 20.30 5.47 -57.26
N ALA A 21 21.05 6.57 -57.38
CA ALA A 21 21.02 7.62 -56.39
C ALA A 21 19.66 8.33 -56.48
N LEU A 22 19.01 8.56 -55.33
CA LEU A 22 17.75 9.32 -55.30
C LEU A 22 18.06 10.81 -55.49
N THR A 23 17.99 11.27 -56.75
CA THR A 23 18.26 12.64 -57.19
C THR A 23 17.04 13.24 -57.90
N GLN A 24 17.04 14.56 -58.12
CA GLN A 24 16.00 15.22 -58.93
C GLN A 24 15.97 14.71 -60.37
N GLY A 25 17.15 14.40 -60.95
CA GLY A 25 17.25 13.81 -62.29
C GLY A 25 16.53 12.46 -62.39
N LEU A 26 16.69 11.59 -61.38
CA LEU A 26 15.94 10.33 -61.32
C LEU A 26 14.43 10.57 -61.23
N LEU A 27 13.98 11.53 -60.42
CA LEU A 27 12.55 11.84 -60.31
C LEU A 27 11.97 12.38 -61.62
N ALA A 28 12.75 13.12 -62.41
CA ALA A 28 12.33 13.56 -63.75
C ALA A 28 12.18 12.36 -64.72
N GLU A 29 13.08 11.38 -64.65
CA GLU A 29 12.95 10.12 -65.40
C GLU A 29 11.71 9.32 -64.97
N VAL A 30 11.47 9.22 -63.67
CA VAL A 30 10.28 8.54 -63.12
C VAL A 30 8.98 9.21 -63.60
N ARG A 31 8.92 10.55 -63.63
CA ARG A 31 7.75 11.29 -64.13
C ARG A 31 7.52 11.03 -65.62
N ARG A 32 8.58 11.04 -66.43
CA ARG A 32 8.48 10.69 -67.86
C ARG A 32 7.91 9.29 -68.06
N ALA A 33 8.41 8.30 -67.30
CA ALA A 33 7.88 6.93 -67.36
C ALA A 33 6.40 6.86 -66.95
N ARG A 34 6.00 7.62 -65.91
CA ARG A 34 4.61 7.73 -65.48
C ARG A 34 3.71 8.31 -66.56
N ASP A 35 4.11 9.43 -67.16
CA ASP A 35 3.33 10.14 -68.17
C ASP A 35 3.23 9.33 -69.48
N ALA A 36 4.23 8.50 -69.77
CA ALA A 36 4.21 7.53 -70.86
C ALA A 36 3.40 6.25 -70.57
N GLY A 37 2.85 6.09 -69.35
CA GLY A 37 2.09 4.91 -68.95
C GLY A 37 2.94 3.64 -68.79
N GLU A 38 4.25 3.78 -68.57
CA GLU A 38 5.17 2.66 -68.50
C GLU A 38 5.33 2.12 -67.07
N ASP A 39 5.20 0.80 -66.90
CA ASP A 39 5.47 0.13 -65.63
C ASP A 39 7.00 -0.02 -65.43
N ARG A 40 7.57 0.75 -64.49
CA ARG A 40 9.01 0.72 -64.16
C ARG A 40 9.28 0.68 -62.66
N GLN A 41 10.37 0.02 -62.26
CA GLN A 41 10.88 0.04 -60.89
C GLN A 41 12.35 0.48 -60.85
N PHE A 42 12.64 1.50 -60.03
CA PHE A 42 13.98 2.01 -59.78
C PHE A 42 14.40 1.63 -58.36
N ALA A 43 15.41 0.78 -58.21
CA ALA A 43 15.96 0.43 -56.90
C ALA A 43 16.91 1.53 -56.41
N ILE A 44 16.73 2.05 -55.20
CA ILE A 44 17.57 3.11 -54.64
C ILE A 44 18.73 2.51 -53.85
N ASP A 45 19.91 3.13 -53.94
CA ASP A 45 21.10 2.66 -53.22
C ASP A 45 21.12 3.09 -51.75
N ASN A 46 20.73 4.33 -51.45
CA ASN A 46 20.72 4.87 -50.09
C ASN A 46 19.38 5.56 -49.71
N PRO A 47 18.59 4.98 -48.78
CA PRO A 47 18.83 3.75 -48.02
C PRO A 47 18.55 2.46 -48.82
N ARG A 48 19.33 1.40 -48.57
CA ARG A 48 19.13 0.10 -49.22
C ARG A 48 17.79 -0.51 -48.84
N GLY A 49 16.92 -0.69 -49.83
CA GLY A 49 15.56 -1.23 -49.65
C GLY A 49 14.48 -0.24 -50.08
N LEU A 50 14.82 1.04 -50.26
CA LEU A 50 13.97 2.02 -50.92
C LEU A 50 13.93 1.76 -52.44
N SER A 51 12.76 1.94 -53.03
CA SER A 51 12.53 1.86 -54.47
C SER A 51 11.46 2.85 -54.89
N VAL A 52 11.52 3.28 -56.14
CA VAL A 52 10.47 4.07 -56.78
C VAL A 52 9.77 3.16 -57.78
N ARG A 53 8.44 3.11 -57.75
CA ARG A 53 7.66 2.32 -58.70
C ARG A 53 6.67 3.21 -59.43
N VAL A 54 6.64 3.06 -60.74
CA VAL A 54 5.60 3.56 -61.63
C VAL A 54 4.70 2.40 -61.97
N ARG A 55 3.40 2.53 -61.71
CA ARG A 55 2.40 1.54 -62.10
C ARG A 55 1.05 2.20 -62.29
N ALA A 56 0.36 1.89 -63.39
CA ALA A 56 -0.99 2.39 -63.67
C ALA A 56 -1.13 3.92 -63.55
N GLY A 57 -0.16 4.67 -64.10
CA GLY A 57 -0.15 6.14 -64.06
C GLY A 57 0.20 6.76 -62.70
N GLU A 58 0.47 5.96 -61.66
CA GLU A 58 0.96 6.45 -60.37
C GLU A 58 2.46 6.22 -60.23
N ALA A 59 3.16 7.18 -59.58
CA ALA A 59 4.55 7.02 -59.18
C ALA A 59 4.68 7.18 -57.67
N ALA A 60 5.22 6.17 -56.98
CA ALA A 60 5.27 6.13 -55.52
C ALA A 60 6.58 5.56 -54.97
N PHE A 61 6.91 5.99 -53.75
CA PHE A 61 8.02 5.44 -52.98
C PHE A 61 7.58 4.17 -52.25
N TYR A 62 8.39 3.12 -52.33
CA TYR A 62 8.19 1.86 -51.64
C TYR A 62 9.44 1.44 -50.87
N VAL A 63 9.24 0.89 -49.69
CA VAL A 63 10.30 0.22 -48.92
C VAL A 63 10.09 -1.28 -48.96
N GLN A 64 11.19 -2.01 -49.05
CA GLN A 64 11.25 -3.45 -48.91
C GLN A 64 12.46 -3.83 -48.06
N SER A 65 12.21 -4.62 -47.01
CA SER A 65 13.27 -5.13 -46.12
C SER A 65 12.91 -6.54 -45.64
N ARG A 66 13.93 -7.34 -45.32
CA ARG A 66 13.76 -8.65 -44.69
C ARG A 66 13.75 -8.45 -43.18
N GLY A 67 12.61 -8.76 -42.55
CA GLY A 67 12.47 -8.85 -41.11
C GLY A 67 12.51 -10.31 -40.62
N PRO A 68 12.32 -10.54 -39.31
CA PRO A 68 12.27 -11.88 -38.72
C PRO A 68 11.18 -12.77 -39.35
N ASN A 69 10.04 -12.17 -39.76
CA ASN A 69 8.89 -12.87 -40.32
C ASN A 69 8.86 -12.81 -41.86
N GLY A 70 10.03 -12.67 -42.50
CA GLY A 70 10.15 -12.61 -43.96
C GLY A 70 10.24 -11.20 -44.54
N ILE A 71 10.06 -11.11 -45.85
CA ILE A 71 10.19 -9.84 -46.60
C ILE A 71 8.89 -9.05 -46.48
N LYS A 72 8.95 -7.86 -45.89
CA LYS A 72 7.83 -6.91 -45.88
C LYS A 72 8.06 -5.82 -46.91
N LYS A 73 7.00 -5.46 -47.64
CA LYS A 73 6.97 -4.36 -48.60
C LYS A 73 5.85 -3.38 -48.23
N ARG A 74 6.13 -2.07 -48.25
CA ARG A 74 5.15 -1.01 -47.94
C ARG A 74 5.31 0.21 -48.85
N LYS A 75 4.20 0.85 -49.20
CA LYS A 75 4.12 2.15 -49.89
C LYS A 75 4.34 3.24 -48.85
N LEU A 76 5.26 4.18 -49.09
CA LEU A 76 5.50 5.30 -48.19
C LEU A 76 4.59 6.49 -48.54
N SER A 77 4.69 6.96 -49.78
CA SER A 77 3.94 8.11 -50.31
C SER A 77 3.97 8.15 -51.84
N LEU A 78 3.16 9.00 -52.45
CA LEU A 78 3.31 9.37 -53.85
C LEU A 78 4.52 10.29 -54.04
N ILE A 79 5.05 10.32 -55.26
CA ILE A 79 6.09 11.29 -55.64
C ILE A 79 5.47 12.68 -55.74
N GLY A 80 6.05 13.64 -55.02
CA GLY A 80 5.56 15.01 -54.94
C GLY A 80 4.96 15.36 -53.58
N GLU A 81 4.47 14.36 -52.82
CA GLU A 81 3.91 14.58 -51.48
C GLU A 81 5.00 14.82 -50.41
N ILE A 82 6.19 14.25 -50.60
CA ILE A 82 7.30 14.31 -49.64
C ILE A 82 8.59 14.73 -50.34
N LYS A 83 9.38 15.59 -49.68
CA LYS A 83 10.73 15.98 -50.12
C LYS A 83 11.69 14.78 -50.12
N ILE A 84 12.65 14.75 -51.04
CA ILE A 84 13.63 13.65 -51.17
C ILE A 84 14.34 13.32 -49.85
N SER A 85 14.79 14.33 -49.11
CA SER A 85 15.48 14.15 -47.82
C SER A 85 14.59 13.47 -46.79
N ALA A 86 13.33 13.89 -46.69
CA ALA A 86 12.33 13.32 -45.80
C ALA A 86 11.96 11.86 -46.16
N VAL A 87 11.88 11.53 -47.45
CA VAL A 87 11.64 10.15 -47.89
C VAL A 87 12.76 9.21 -47.43
N LYS A 88 14.02 9.66 -47.47
CA LYS A 88 15.15 8.83 -47.00
C LYS A 88 15.05 8.53 -45.50
N LEU A 89 14.79 9.55 -44.69
CA LEU A 89 14.62 9.39 -43.23
C LEU A 89 13.43 8.47 -42.90
N LEU A 90 12.28 8.68 -43.54
CA LEU A 90 11.13 7.80 -43.37
C LEU A 90 11.43 6.36 -43.80
N ALA A 91 12.12 6.19 -44.93
CA ALA A 91 12.50 4.87 -45.41
C ALA A 91 13.42 4.14 -44.43
N GLU A 92 14.41 4.82 -43.84
CA GLU A 92 15.29 4.27 -42.80
C GLU A 92 14.50 3.84 -41.56
N ALA A 93 13.59 4.68 -41.07
CA ALA A 93 12.75 4.38 -39.93
C ALA A 93 11.84 3.15 -40.18
N VAL A 94 11.21 3.07 -41.36
CA VAL A 94 10.37 1.93 -41.76
C VAL A 94 11.21 0.65 -41.93
N ILE A 95 12.41 0.74 -42.50
CA ILE A 95 13.34 -0.41 -42.60
C ILE A 95 13.73 -0.90 -41.19
N LYS A 96 14.07 0.02 -40.27
CA LYS A 96 14.40 -0.28 -38.88
C LYS A 96 13.22 -0.97 -38.18
N ALA A 97 12.00 -0.49 -38.37
CA ALA A 97 10.79 -1.11 -37.85
C ALA A 97 10.59 -2.54 -38.38
N ILE A 98 10.68 -2.76 -39.71
CA ILE A 98 10.58 -4.09 -40.31
C ILE A 98 11.63 -5.05 -39.73
N LYS A 99 12.88 -4.59 -39.59
CA LYS A 99 13.98 -5.40 -39.04
C LYS A 99 13.77 -5.78 -37.58
N LYS A 100 13.13 -4.91 -36.80
CA LYS A 100 12.74 -5.16 -35.40
C LYS A 100 11.42 -5.92 -35.23
N ALA A 101 10.81 -6.39 -36.34
CA ALA A 101 9.47 -6.99 -36.36
C ALA A 101 8.34 -6.06 -35.85
N LEU A 102 8.57 -4.75 -35.84
CA LEU A 102 7.55 -3.75 -35.53
C LEU A 102 6.64 -3.51 -36.73
N ASP A 103 5.50 -2.86 -36.50
CA ASP A 103 4.57 -2.50 -37.56
C ASP A 103 5.08 -1.28 -38.34
N PRO A 104 5.46 -1.44 -39.63
CA PRO A 104 5.88 -0.32 -40.46
C PRO A 104 4.77 0.70 -40.73
N ASP A 105 3.51 0.28 -40.70
CA ASP A 105 2.38 1.16 -41.04
C ASP A 105 2.15 2.21 -39.95
N VAL A 106 2.47 1.88 -38.69
CA VAL A 106 2.47 2.82 -37.55
C VAL A 106 3.53 3.91 -37.72
N VAL A 107 4.73 3.56 -38.19
CA VAL A 107 5.79 4.56 -38.46
C VAL A 107 5.38 5.51 -39.57
N ILE A 108 4.74 4.99 -40.61
CA ILE A 108 4.26 5.80 -41.74
C ILE A 108 3.15 6.74 -41.27
N ALA A 109 2.21 6.26 -40.44
CA ALA A 109 1.16 7.09 -39.86
C ALA A 109 1.72 8.19 -38.94
N ALA A 110 2.58 7.81 -37.99
CA ALA A 110 3.25 8.74 -37.08
C ALA A 110 4.02 9.83 -37.83
N TRP A 111 4.71 9.47 -38.91
CA TRP A 111 5.43 10.42 -39.75
C TRP A 111 4.48 11.41 -40.45
N LYS A 112 3.32 10.96 -40.93
CA LYS A 112 2.31 11.82 -41.56
C LYS A 112 1.71 12.81 -40.56
N GLU A 113 1.53 12.38 -39.31
CA GLU A 113 1.09 13.22 -38.20
C GLU A 113 2.21 14.13 -37.65
N LYS A 114 3.43 14.02 -38.19
CA LYS A 114 4.62 14.76 -37.76
C LYS A 114 4.99 14.53 -36.30
N LEU A 115 4.74 13.32 -35.80
CA LEU A 115 5.17 12.88 -34.48
C LEU A 115 6.70 12.86 -34.40
N ASN A 116 7.23 13.19 -33.23
CA ASN A 116 8.65 13.05 -32.95
C ASN A 116 9.05 11.57 -32.71
N GLU A 117 10.35 11.29 -32.50
CA GLU A 117 10.84 9.92 -32.32
C GLU A 117 10.19 9.25 -31.09
N THR A 118 10.11 9.94 -29.96
CA THR A 118 9.49 9.44 -28.72
C THR A 118 8.01 9.13 -28.90
N GLU A 119 7.26 10.01 -29.55
CA GLU A 119 5.84 9.81 -29.84
C GLU A 119 5.62 8.64 -30.81
N THR A 120 6.51 8.48 -31.79
CA THR A 120 6.49 7.34 -32.72
C THR A 120 6.76 6.02 -31.98
N GLU A 121 7.71 6.01 -31.05
CA GLU A 121 7.99 4.82 -30.21
C GLU A 121 6.80 4.47 -29.33
N VAL A 122 6.13 5.46 -28.73
CA VAL A 122 4.89 5.25 -27.95
C VAL A 122 3.77 4.67 -28.83
N ALA A 123 3.59 5.19 -30.04
CA ALA A 123 2.60 4.67 -30.99
C ALA A 123 2.91 3.22 -31.40
N GLN A 124 4.19 2.89 -31.60
CA GLN A 124 4.63 1.51 -31.88
C GLN A 124 4.37 0.57 -30.70
N ASP A 125 4.71 0.99 -29.48
CA ASP A 125 4.44 0.22 -28.27
C ASP A 125 2.94 -0.01 -28.08
N HIS A 126 2.11 0.99 -28.40
CA HIS A 126 0.66 0.89 -28.34
C HIS A 126 0.09 -0.12 -29.35
N ALA A 127 0.53 -0.03 -30.60
CA ALA A 127 0.13 -0.98 -31.64
C ALA A 127 0.56 -2.41 -31.30
N GLU A 128 1.79 -2.59 -30.80
CA GLU A 128 2.27 -3.90 -30.36
C GLU A 128 1.49 -4.41 -29.15
N ALA A 129 1.23 -3.54 -28.15
CA ALA A 129 0.43 -3.89 -26.99
C ALA A 129 -0.97 -4.34 -27.36
N THR A 130 -1.60 -3.65 -28.31
CA THR A 130 -2.92 -4.01 -28.84
C THR A 130 -2.88 -5.36 -29.57
N ALA A 131 -1.90 -5.55 -30.45
CA ALA A 131 -1.75 -6.79 -31.21
C ALA A 131 -1.44 -8.01 -30.34
N MET A 132 -0.64 -7.83 -29.29
CA MET A 132 -0.22 -8.91 -28.39
C MET A 132 -1.15 -9.10 -27.19
N GLY A 133 -2.13 -8.22 -27.00
CA GLY A 133 -3.02 -8.24 -25.83
C GLY A 133 -2.26 -8.03 -24.51
N PHE A 134 -1.27 -7.12 -24.50
CA PHE A 134 -0.52 -6.85 -23.28
C PHE A 134 -1.43 -6.24 -22.20
N TRP A 135 -1.13 -6.58 -20.95
CA TRP A 135 -1.86 -6.11 -19.80
C TRP A 135 -1.69 -4.61 -19.60
N THR A 136 -2.79 -3.96 -19.24
CA THR A 136 -2.75 -2.61 -18.72
C THR A 136 -2.11 -2.56 -17.34
N PHE A 137 -1.77 -1.36 -16.88
CA PHE A 137 -1.28 -1.18 -15.52
C PHE A 137 -2.32 -1.63 -14.48
N GLY A 138 -3.59 -1.30 -14.70
CA GLY A 138 -4.70 -1.74 -13.85
C GLY A 138 -4.80 -3.26 -13.79
N THR A 139 -4.81 -3.95 -14.93
CA THR A 139 -4.82 -5.42 -14.98
C THR A 139 -3.60 -6.02 -14.28
N THR A 140 -2.42 -5.41 -14.43
CA THR A 140 -1.20 -5.90 -13.78
C THR A 140 -1.28 -5.77 -12.25
N ILE A 141 -1.87 -4.69 -11.74
CA ILE A 141 -2.13 -4.53 -10.29
C ILE A 141 -3.14 -5.56 -9.81
N ASP A 142 -4.25 -5.75 -10.54
CA ASP A 142 -5.31 -6.70 -10.17
C ASP A 142 -4.74 -8.13 -10.11
N GLN A 143 -3.93 -8.51 -11.09
CA GLN A 143 -3.23 -9.81 -11.13
C GLN A 143 -2.16 -9.94 -10.04
N PHE A 144 -1.48 -8.85 -9.67
CA PHE A 144 -0.54 -8.84 -8.54
C PHE A 144 -1.26 -9.05 -7.20
N MET A 145 -2.46 -8.50 -7.05
CA MET A 145 -3.30 -8.63 -5.87
C MET A 145 -3.94 -10.01 -5.77
N ALA A 146 -4.34 -10.61 -6.89
CA ALA A 146 -4.97 -11.94 -6.96
C ALA A 146 -4.01 -13.12 -6.73
N ARG A 147 -2.71 -12.86 -6.50
CA ARG A 147 -1.73 -13.93 -6.29
C ARG A 147 -2.07 -14.77 -5.08
N THR A 148 -2.09 -16.07 -5.28
CA THR A 148 -2.23 -17.05 -4.20
C THR A 148 -0.90 -17.78 -3.96
N VAL A 149 -0.80 -18.41 -2.80
CA VAL A 149 0.22 -19.38 -2.45
C VAL A 149 -0.51 -20.58 -1.88
N THR A 150 -0.18 -21.77 -2.40
CA THR A 150 -0.64 -23.04 -1.85
C THR A 150 0.48 -23.59 -0.97
N LYS A 151 0.15 -23.86 0.30
CA LYS A 151 1.03 -24.54 1.24
C LYS A 151 0.19 -25.53 2.01
N ASP A 152 0.66 -26.77 2.13
CA ASP A 152 -0.01 -27.84 2.89
C ASP A 152 -1.46 -28.08 2.41
N GLY A 153 -1.68 -28.05 1.09
CA GLY A 153 -3.01 -28.22 0.47
C GLY A 153 -3.94 -27.01 0.58
N ILE A 154 -3.59 -25.98 1.36
CA ILE A 154 -4.41 -24.78 1.57
C ILE A 154 -3.94 -23.66 0.65
N THR A 155 -4.82 -23.22 -0.25
CA THR A 155 -4.57 -22.08 -1.14
C THR A 155 -5.08 -20.80 -0.48
N LYS A 156 -4.18 -19.84 -0.26
CA LYS A 156 -4.53 -18.52 0.31
C LYS A 156 -3.88 -17.39 -0.46
N ASN A 157 -4.41 -16.18 -0.31
CA ASN A 157 -3.80 -14.99 -0.89
C ASN A 157 -2.36 -14.81 -0.38
N LYS A 158 -1.45 -14.49 -1.30
CA LYS A 158 -0.03 -14.22 -1.02
C LYS A 158 0.15 -12.95 -0.20
N LEU A 159 -0.74 -11.98 -0.39
CA LEU A 159 -0.73 -10.69 0.28
C LEU A 159 -1.75 -10.70 1.43
N SER A 160 -1.40 -10.06 2.55
CA SER A 160 -2.34 -9.87 3.65
C SER A 160 -3.48 -8.92 3.23
N PRO A 161 -4.66 -9.00 3.88
CA PRO A 161 -5.76 -8.07 3.63
C PRO A 161 -5.38 -6.59 3.77
N SER A 162 -4.49 -6.27 4.71
CA SER A 162 -3.97 -4.91 4.89
C SER A 162 -3.12 -4.43 3.72
N SER A 163 -2.26 -5.29 3.17
CA SER A 163 -1.47 -4.96 1.98
C SER A 163 -2.33 -4.85 0.73
N LEU A 164 -3.36 -5.68 0.60
CA LEU A 164 -4.34 -5.57 -0.48
C LEU A 164 -5.05 -4.22 -0.43
N ARG A 165 -5.52 -3.81 0.75
CA ARG A 165 -6.14 -2.50 0.95
C ARG A 165 -5.16 -1.36 0.66
N GLU A 166 -3.91 -1.44 1.12
CA GLU A 166 -2.89 -0.41 0.85
C GLU A 166 -2.65 -0.26 -0.67
N ILE A 167 -2.50 -1.37 -1.41
CA ILE A 167 -2.32 -1.32 -2.87
C ILE A 167 -3.58 -0.76 -3.54
N LYS A 168 -4.76 -1.17 -3.08
CA LYS A 168 -6.02 -0.67 -3.63
C LYS A 168 -6.13 0.85 -3.45
N ASP A 169 -6.05 1.32 -2.22
CA ASP A 169 -6.30 2.71 -1.84
C ASP A 169 -5.18 3.67 -2.27
N ARG A 170 -3.91 3.21 -2.26
CA ARG A 170 -2.73 4.06 -2.51
C ARG A 170 -2.17 3.96 -3.92
N LEU A 171 -2.61 2.98 -4.71
CA LEU A 171 -2.16 2.79 -6.09
C LEU A 171 -3.33 2.61 -7.06
N ARG A 172 -4.17 1.59 -6.89
CA ARG A 172 -5.16 1.17 -7.90
C ARG A 172 -6.30 2.16 -8.10
N ASP A 173 -6.85 2.67 -7.01
CA ASP A 173 -8.11 3.44 -6.98
C ASP A 173 -7.85 4.94 -6.81
N ARG A 174 -6.60 5.39 -6.95
CA ARG A 174 -6.28 6.82 -6.89
C ARG A 174 -6.80 7.53 -8.13
N LEU A 175 -7.54 8.61 -7.91
CA LEU A 175 -8.09 9.45 -8.97
C LEU A 175 -6.98 10.00 -9.87
N GLU A 176 -5.86 10.42 -9.27
CA GLU A 176 -4.71 10.96 -10.01
C GLU A 176 -4.07 9.92 -10.95
N ALA A 177 -4.21 8.63 -10.62
CA ALA A 177 -3.63 7.51 -11.37
C ALA A 177 -4.59 6.91 -12.41
N ALA A 178 -5.84 7.37 -12.48
CA ALA A 178 -6.86 6.81 -13.38
C ALA A 178 -6.41 6.73 -14.86
N PRO A 179 -5.72 7.75 -15.44
CA PRO A 179 -5.23 7.67 -16.81
C PRO A 179 -4.19 6.57 -17.06
N LEU A 180 -3.46 6.14 -16.01
CA LEU A 180 -2.47 5.06 -16.14
C LEU A 180 -3.12 3.68 -16.14
N MET A 181 -4.27 3.51 -15.48
CA MET A 181 -4.87 2.20 -15.25
C MET A 181 -5.31 1.51 -16.54
N THR A 182 -5.60 2.28 -17.59
CA THR A 182 -6.00 1.80 -18.90
C THR A 182 -4.85 1.68 -19.89
N ARG A 183 -3.67 2.26 -19.61
CA ARG A 183 -2.49 2.16 -20.46
C ARG A 183 -1.81 0.81 -20.34
N SER A 184 -1.30 0.29 -21.45
CA SER A 184 -0.47 -0.92 -21.44
C SER A 184 0.78 -0.68 -20.61
N VAL A 185 1.22 -1.69 -19.86
CA VAL A 185 2.47 -1.58 -19.09
C VAL A 185 3.67 -1.32 -20.00
N LYS A 186 3.65 -1.80 -21.25
CA LYS A 186 4.71 -1.56 -22.23
C LYS A 186 4.80 -0.09 -22.67
N GLU A 187 3.68 0.62 -22.69
CA GLU A 187 3.61 2.04 -23.06
C GLU A 187 4.07 2.95 -21.92
N LEU A 188 4.08 2.45 -20.67
CA LEU A 188 4.44 3.28 -19.53
C LEU A 188 5.89 3.75 -19.64
N ARG A 189 6.09 5.00 -19.25
CA ARG A 189 7.38 5.64 -19.10
C ARG A 189 7.57 6.17 -17.69
N PHE A 190 8.79 6.59 -17.39
CA PHE A 190 9.16 7.14 -16.10
C PHE A 190 8.33 8.38 -15.77
N GLU A 191 8.21 9.28 -16.74
CA GLU A 191 7.51 10.56 -16.66
C GLU A 191 6.02 10.36 -16.33
N ASN A 192 5.40 9.29 -16.81
CA ASN A 192 3.99 9.02 -16.52
C ASN A 192 3.74 8.72 -15.04
N ILE A 193 4.66 8.00 -14.39
CA ILE A 193 4.56 7.65 -12.97
C ILE A 193 4.92 8.86 -12.11
N GLU A 194 5.94 9.62 -12.51
CA GLU A 194 6.33 10.86 -11.81
C GLU A 194 5.26 11.94 -11.88
N GLU A 195 4.63 12.14 -13.04
CA GLU A 195 3.54 13.11 -13.18
C GLU A 195 2.38 12.80 -12.21
N VAL A 196 2.06 11.51 -12.04
CA VAL A 196 1.04 11.10 -11.06
C VAL A 196 1.52 11.28 -9.63
N ARG A 197 2.78 10.95 -9.32
CA ARG A 197 3.39 11.22 -8.00
C ARG A 197 3.29 12.72 -7.66
N ASP A 198 3.62 13.59 -8.60
CA ASP A 198 3.66 15.03 -8.38
C ASP A 198 2.24 15.60 -8.22
N LYS A 199 1.26 15.10 -9.00
CA LYS A 199 -0.17 15.41 -8.80
C LYS A 199 -0.68 14.99 -7.43
N ILE A 200 -0.24 13.82 -6.95
CA ILE A 200 -0.58 13.29 -5.63
C ILE A 200 -0.01 14.19 -4.51
N ASP A 201 1.22 14.66 -4.67
CA ASP A 201 1.86 15.51 -3.68
C ASP A 201 1.21 16.91 -3.69
N ALA A 202 0.81 17.41 -4.86
CA ALA A 202 0.04 18.65 -5.01
C ALA A 202 -1.40 18.56 -4.48
N SER A 203 -2.02 17.38 -4.45
CA SER A 203 -3.42 17.20 -4.00
C SER A 203 -3.60 17.21 -2.48
N GLY A 204 -2.51 17.31 -1.71
CA GLY A 204 -2.57 17.30 -0.25
C GLY A 204 -2.81 15.91 0.35
N GLY A 205 -2.52 14.82 -0.39
CA GLY A 205 -2.69 13.42 0.05
C GLY A 205 -1.84 12.99 1.26
N GLY A 206 -1.05 13.91 1.82
CA GLY A 206 -0.10 13.73 2.91
C GLY A 206 1.33 13.49 2.41
N GLU A 207 2.33 13.94 3.18
CA GLU A 207 3.75 13.99 2.78
C GLU A 207 4.35 12.67 2.25
N SER A 208 3.77 11.52 2.62
CA SER A 208 4.27 10.19 2.20
C SER A 208 3.50 9.57 1.03
N ALA A 209 2.47 10.26 0.51
CA ALA A 209 1.53 9.66 -0.43
C ALA A 209 2.14 9.41 -1.80
N GLY A 210 2.88 10.38 -2.36
CA GLY A 210 3.61 10.21 -3.62
C GLY A 210 4.67 9.12 -3.51
N ALA A 211 5.46 9.16 -2.44
CA ALA A 211 6.46 8.13 -2.12
C ALA A 211 5.88 6.70 -2.11
N LYS A 212 4.75 6.52 -1.41
CA LYS A 212 4.03 5.24 -1.37
C LYS A 212 3.52 4.80 -2.73
N PHE A 213 2.97 5.71 -3.52
CA PHE A 213 2.54 5.40 -4.89
C PHE A 213 3.72 4.91 -5.74
N THR A 214 4.85 5.60 -5.70
CA THR A 214 6.07 5.21 -6.43
C THR A 214 6.58 3.83 -6.01
N ASP A 215 6.69 3.56 -4.70
CA ASP A 215 7.15 2.27 -4.17
C ASP A 215 6.23 1.10 -4.57
N LEU A 216 4.91 1.31 -4.50
CA LEU A 216 3.94 0.29 -4.87
C LEU A 216 3.96 0.04 -6.38
N SER A 217 4.05 1.09 -7.20
CA SER A 217 4.21 0.98 -8.66
C SER A 217 5.45 0.15 -9.00
N LYS A 218 6.61 0.50 -8.42
CA LYS A 218 7.87 -0.24 -8.59
C LYS A 218 7.73 -1.71 -8.18
N ARG A 219 7.02 -2.00 -7.09
CA ARG A 219 6.79 -3.37 -6.61
C ARG A 219 5.94 -4.19 -7.57
N VAL A 220 4.88 -3.60 -8.14
CA VAL A 220 4.00 -4.25 -9.12
C VAL A 220 4.73 -4.48 -10.44
N LEU A 221 5.42 -3.48 -10.97
CA LEU A 221 6.19 -3.58 -12.22
C LEU A 221 7.33 -4.60 -12.11
N LYS A 222 8.06 -4.61 -10.98
CA LYS A 222 9.10 -5.63 -10.72
C LYS A 222 8.53 -7.04 -10.71
N TRP A 223 7.33 -7.25 -10.18
CA TRP A 223 6.66 -8.55 -10.25
C TRP A 223 6.21 -8.88 -11.67
N GLY A 224 5.61 -7.93 -12.39
CA GLY A 224 5.20 -8.08 -13.78
C GLY A 224 6.37 -8.52 -14.66
N ALA A 225 7.49 -7.80 -14.61
CA ALA A 225 8.70 -8.13 -15.35
C ALA A 225 9.27 -9.52 -14.97
N LYS A 226 9.25 -9.89 -13.68
CA LYS A 226 9.84 -11.15 -13.20
C LYS A 226 8.99 -12.38 -13.55
N PHE A 227 7.66 -12.28 -13.44
CA PHE A 227 6.79 -13.47 -13.49
C PHE A 227 5.76 -13.45 -14.63
N ARG A 228 5.49 -12.28 -15.21
CA ARG A 228 4.44 -12.08 -16.23
C ARG A 228 4.96 -11.29 -17.43
N ARG A 229 6.25 -11.41 -17.74
CA ARG A 229 6.93 -10.67 -18.83
C ARG A 229 6.17 -10.70 -20.16
N ARG A 230 5.72 -11.90 -20.58
CA ARG A 230 4.96 -12.08 -21.83
C ARG A 230 3.63 -11.36 -21.85
N MET A 231 3.05 -11.09 -20.68
CA MET A 231 1.78 -10.39 -20.56
C MET A 231 1.97 -8.88 -20.40
N THR A 232 3.04 -8.43 -19.73
CA THR A 232 3.26 -7.00 -19.48
C THR A 232 4.10 -6.30 -20.55
N GLY A 233 4.78 -7.05 -21.42
CA GLY A 233 5.68 -6.50 -22.44
C GLY A 233 6.96 -5.85 -21.88
N LEU A 234 7.22 -5.96 -20.57
CA LEU A 234 8.39 -5.35 -19.93
C LEU A 234 9.69 -6.07 -20.33
N ASP A 235 10.73 -5.31 -20.65
CA ASP A 235 12.05 -5.86 -20.96
C ASP A 235 13.01 -5.72 -19.77
N PRO A 236 13.42 -6.81 -19.09
CA PRO A 236 14.36 -6.75 -17.98
C PRO A 236 15.76 -6.26 -18.37
N THR A 237 16.11 -6.23 -19.66
CA THR A 237 17.38 -5.64 -20.13
C THR A 237 17.39 -4.12 -19.98
N TYR A 238 16.21 -3.48 -19.95
CA TYR A 238 16.04 -2.05 -19.75
C TYR A 238 15.04 -1.77 -18.61
N PRO A 239 15.45 -1.97 -17.35
CA PRO A 239 14.55 -1.96 -16.21
C PRO A 239 14.29 -0.54 -15.68
N TRP A 240 13.81 0.36 -16.53
CA TRP A 240 13.57 1.78 -16.18
C TRP A 240 12.73 1.96 -14.91
N TRP A 241 11.80 1.04 -14.64
CA TRP A 241 10.96 1.07 -13.43
C TRP A 241 11.77 0.91 -12.14
N LEU A 242 13.01 0.41 -12.20
CA LEU A 242 13.90 0.36 -11.04
C LEU A 242 14.49 1.72 -10.69
N ALA A 243 14.52 2.66 -11.63
CA ALA A 243 14.99 4.03 -11.41
C ALA A 243 13.93 4.91 -10.73
N LEU A 244 12.66 4.47 -10.65
CA LEU A 244 11.62 5.13 -9.86
C LEU A 244 12.09 5.37 -8.41
N ALA A 245 12.05 6.63 -8.00
CA ALA A 245 12.54 7.12 -6.73
C ALA A 245 11.66 8.27 -6.18
N HIS A 246 11.87 8.59 -4.90
CA HIS A 246 11.23 9.70 -4.22
C HIS A 246 12.17 10.24 -3.13
N GLU A 247 12.00 11.50 -2.75
CA GLU A 247 12.83 12.15 -1.73
C GLU A 247 12.25 12.08 -0.31
N TYR A 248 11.01 11.57 -0.17
CA TYR A 248 10.35 11.50 1.14
C TYR A 248 11.22 10.78 2.17
N LYS A 249 11.59 11.53 3.21
CA LYS A 249 12.20 11.02 4.43
C LYS A 249 11.20 11.17 5.57
N PRO A 250 10.92 10.10 6.33
CA PRO A 250 10.12 10.24 7.53
C PRO A 250 10.74 11.29 8.45
N GLN A 251 9.93 12.27 8.88
CA GLN A 251 10.35 13.25 9.88
C GLN A 251 10.86 12.55 11.15
N ASP A 252 11.84 13.16 11.82
CA ASP A 252 12.28 12.71 13.13
C ASP A 252 11.10 12.76 14.12
N ARG A 253 10.96 11.70 14.91
CA ARG A 253 9.92 11.55 15.93
C ARG A 253 10.51 11.34 17.32
N SER A 254 11.81 11.54 17.50
CA SER A 254 12.51 11.41 18.79
C SER A 254 11.82 12.18 19.91
N GLN A 255 11.29 13.37 19.62
CA GLN A 255 10.54 14.23 20.55
C GLN A 255 9.21 13.63 21.05
N ARG A 256 8.76 12.50 20.49
CA ARG A 256 7.55 11.77 20.93
C ARG A 256 7.87 10.61 21.87
N PHE A 257 9.15 10.26 22.03
CA PHE A 257 9.56 9.14 22.86
C PHE A 257 9.47 9.59 24.33
N LEU A 258 9.00 8.69 25.17
CA LEU A 258 8.75 8.96 26.57
C LEU A 258 9.90 8.44 27.42
N THR A 259 10.32 9.24 28.40
CA THR A 259 11.15 8.74 29.49
C THR A 259 10.35 7.81 30.41
N PRO A 260 10.99 7.00 31.26
CA PRO A 260 10.26 6.20 32.27
C PRO A 260 9.32 7.03 33.15
N ALA A 261 9.74 8.25 33.52
CA ALA A 261 8.92 9.18 34.28
C ALA A 261 7.66 9.63 33.53
N GLN A 262 7.80 9.95 32.24
CA GLN A 262 6.67 10.30 31.38
C GLN A 262 5.75 9.11 31.12
N ALA A 263 6.29 7.89 30.96
CA ALA A 263 5.49 6.68 30.87
C ALA A 263 4.67 6.45 32.16
N GLY A 264 5.28 6.63 33.33
CA GLY A 264 4.58 6.57 34.62
C GLY A 264 3.45 7.59 34.74
N MET A 265 3.72 8.85 34.40
CA MET A 265 2.71 9.92 34.35
C MET A 265 1.55 9.60 33.41
N LEU A 266 1.83 9.06 32.23
CA LEU A 266 0.80 8.67 31.27
C LEU A 266 -0.09 7.54 31.81
N ILE A 267 0.49 6.52 32.46
CA ILE A 267 -0.30 5.44 33.07
C ILE A 267 -1.24 6.00 34.15
N SER A 268 -0.76 6.91 35.00
CA SER A 268 -1.58 7.57 36.04
C SER A 268 -2.69 8.44 35.43
N LEU A 269 -2.40 9.18 34.36
CA LEU A 269 -3.40 9.94 33.61
C LEU A 269 -4.49 9.05 33.04
N LEU A 270 -4.11 7.93 32.39
CA LEU A 270 -5.05 6.97 31.84
C LEU A 270 -5.96 6.41 32.93
N GLU A 271 -5.41 6.11 34.11
CA GLU A 271 -6.19 5.60 35.24
C GLU A 271 -7.19 6.64 35.79
N GLY A 272 -6.74 7.88 35.98
CA GLY A 272 -7.57 8.95 36.51
C GLY A 272 -8.71 9.36 35.57
N VAL A 273 -8.43 9.46 34.26
CA VAL A 273 -9.44 9.82 33.26
C VAL A 273 -10.43 8.69 32.99
N ARG A 274 -9.98 7.42 33.03
CA ARG A 274 -10.83 6.24 32.86
C ARG A 274 -12.01 6.22 33.83
N ALA A 275 -11.82 6.67 35.07
CA ALA A 275 -12.89 6.72 36.07
C ALA A 275 -13.98 7.76 35.75
N LEU A 276 -13.69 8.74 34.88
CA LEU A 276 -14.62 9.80 34.49
C LEU A 276 -15.44 9.45 33.24
N GLU A 277 -14.90 8.59 32.38
CA GLU A 277 -15.57 8.20 31.14
C GLU A 277 -16.58 7.08 31.39
N ASP A 278 -17.56 6.96 30.50
CA ASP A 278 -18.49 5.83 30.54
C ASP A 278 -17.70 4.52 30.52
N ARG A 279 -18.18 3.52 31.27
CA ARG A 279 -17.50 2.23 31.48
C ARG A 279 -17.19 1.52 30.16
N SER A 280 -17.84 1.91 29.07
CA SER A 280 -17.59 1.48 27.69
C SER A 280 -16.17 1.74 27.16
N ASN A 281 -15.38 2.65 27.76
CA ASN A 281 -14.00 2.91 27.32
C ASN A 281 -12.92 2.20 28.16
N ASP A 282 -13.30 1.41 29.18
CA ASP A 282 -12.34 0.75 30.07
C ASP A 282 -11.38 -0.18 29.33
N ALA A 283 -11.87 -0.90 28.31
CA ALA A 283 -11.03 -1.76 27.46
C ALA A 283 -9.99 -0.96 26.68
N VAL A 284 -10.32 0.25 26.20
CA VAL A 284 -9.39 1.10 25.44
C VAL A 284 -8.31 1.67 26.34
N PHE A 285 -8.67 2.21 27.50
CA PHE A 285 -7.70 2.73 28.47
C PHE A 285 -6.88 1.62 29.12
N GLY A 286 -7.49 0.47 29.42
CA GLY A 286 -6.78 -0.72 29.89
C GLY A 286 -5.79 -1.23 28.87
N ALA A 287 -6.16 -1.27 27.58
CA ALA A 287 -5.23 -1.60 26.51
C ALA A 287 -4.11 -0.57 26.40
N LEU A 288 -4.40 0.73 26.48
CA LEU A 288 -3.36 1.76 26.50
C LEU A 288 -2.41 1.58 27.69
N GLN A 289 -2.91 1.33 28.90
CA GLN A 289 -2.07 1.01 30.07
C GLN A 289 -1.18 -0.21 29.79
N LEU A 290 -1.76 -1.29 29.25
CA LEU A 290 -1.01 -2.50 28.94
C LEU A 290 0.02 -2.30 27.84
N VAL A 291 -0.25 -1.45 26.83
CA VAL A 291 0.76 -1.05 25.83
C VAL A 291 2.02 -0.67 26.59
N TRP A 292 1.96 0.22 27.59
CA TRP A 292 3.11 0.72 28.37
C TRP A 292 3.71 -0.27 29.36
N LEU A 293 2.93 -1.22 29.86
CA LEU A 293 3.42 -2.24 30.79
C LEU A 293 4.14 -3.40 30.10
N ILE A 294 3.70 -3.83 28.91
CA ILE A 294 4.23 -5.06 28.24
C ILE A 294 4.78 -4.82 26.82
N VAL A 295 4.66 -3.60 26.30
CA VAL A 295 5.35 -3.06 25.11
C VAL A 295 5.07 -3.82 23.80
N GLN A 296 3.87 -4.39 23.69
CA GLN A 296 3.43 -5.10 22.49
C GLN A 296 2.94 -4.18 21.37
N ARG A 297 2.99 -4.68 20.13
CA ARG A 297 2.38 -3.96 18.99
C ARG A 297 0.88 -3.87 19.21
N SER A 298 0.27 -2.72 18.91
CA SER A 298 -1.16 -2.48 19.13
C SER A 298 -2.07 -3.58 18.58
N ALA A 299 -1.80 -4.08 17.36
CA ALA A 299 -2.60 -5.16 16.77
C ALA A 299 -2.50 -6.48 17.53
N ALA A 300 -1.29 -6.85 17.98
CA ALA A 300 -1.09 -8.06 18.78
C ALA A 300 -1.71 -7.90 20.18
N LEU A 301 -1.61 -6.70 20.76
CA LEU A 301 -2.15 -6.41 22.08
C LEU A 301 -3.68 -6.44 22.10
N VAL A 302 -4.35 -5.69 21.22
CA VAL A 302 -5.82 -5.64 21.23
C VAL A 302 -6.43 -6.97 20.81
N GLY A 303 -5.71 -7.77 20.02
CA GLY A 303 -6.12 -9.11 19.63
C GLY A 303 -5.81 -10.19 20.67
N MET A 304 -5.35 -9.85 21.88
CA MET A 304 -5.17 -10.82 22.95
C MET A 304 -6.51 -11.44 23.35
N GLU A 305 -6.51 -12.76 23.53
CA GLU A 305 -7.64 -13.50 24.07
C GLU A 305 -7.72 -13.33 25.59
N SER A 306 -8.92 -13.53 26.13
CA SER A 306 -9.18 -13.33 27.56
C SER A 306 -8.33 -14.26 28.43
N LEU A 307 -8.16 -13.91 29.71
CA LEU A 307 -7.36 -14.67 30.70
C LEU A 307 -7.79 -16.14 30.90
N ARG A 308 -8.92 -16.54 30.30
CA ARG A 308 -9.48 -17.88 30.35
C ARG A 308 -9.14 -18.74 29.13
N SER A 309 -8.57 -18.14 28.09
CA SER A 309 -8.12 -18.88 26.91
C SER A 309 -6.93 -19.79 27.24
N ASP A 310 -6.78 -20.84 26.43
CA ASP A 310 -5.66 -21.79 26.48
C ASP A 310 -4.29 -21.17 26.14
N GLN A 311 -4.28 -19.95 25.60
CA GLN A 311 -3.08 -19.17 25.33
C GLN A 311 -2.40 -18.65 26.60
N TRP A 312 -3.09 -18.66 27.75
CA TRP A 312 -2.55 -18.30 29.05
C TRP A 312 -2.08 -19.52 29.82
N LYS A 313 -0.87 -19.45 30.37
CA LYS A 313 -0.30 -20.42 31.31
C LYS A 313 0.35 -19.69 32.46
N ASP A 314 0.47 -20.32 33.62
CA ASP A 314 1.25 -19.73 34.70
C ASP A 314 2.74 -19.71 34.31
N ASP A 315 3.49 -18.70 34.78
CA ASP A 315 4.93 -18.63 34.53
C ASP A 315 5.64 -19.76 35.27
N PRO A 316 6.45 -20.60 34.58
CA PRO A 316 7.11 -21.74 35.22
C PRO A 316 8.24 -21.34 36.18
N VAL A 317 8.66 -20.07 36.22
CA VAL A 317 9.74 -19.58 37.10
C VAL A 317 9.21 -19.31 38.51
N PRO A 318 9.67 -20.03 39.56
CA PRO A 318 9.13 -19.91 40.92
C PRO A 318 9.17 -18.48 41.51
N GLU A 319 10.23 -17.72 41.22
CA GLU A 319 10.41 -16.35 41.71
C GLU A 319 9.42 -15.34 41.09
N ARG A 320 8.61 -15.78 40.12
CA ARG A 320 7.62 -14.97 39.41
C ARG A 320 6.20 -15.37 39.77
N GLU A 321 5.95 -15.52 41.06
CA GLU A 321 4.61 -15.76 41.57
C GLU A 321 3.61 -14.72 41.05
N GLY A 322 2.45 -15.20 40.58
CA GLY A 322 1.39 -14.38 39.99
C GLY A 322 1.65 -13.90 38.54
N TRP A 323 2.82 -14.18 37.96
CA TRP A 323 3.04 -13.94 36.53
C TRP A 323 2.37 -15.01 35.68
N ARG A 324 1.95 -14.62 34.47
CA ARG A 324 1.35 -15.54 33.51
C ARG A 324 1.96 -15.36 32.14
N VAL A 325 2.25 -16.45 31.45
CA VAL A 325 2.74 -16.43 30.07
C VAL A 325 1.56 -16.40 29.10
N PHE A 326 1.56 -15.41 28.22
CA PHE A 326 0.65 -15.37 27.08
C PHE A 326 1.36 -15.78 25.79
N THR A 327 0.71 -16.62 24.99
CA THR A 327 1.23 -17.12 23.71
C THR A 327 0.45 -16.53 22.54
N TRP A 328 1.09 -15.65 21.76
CA TRP A 328 0.59 -15.26 20.46
C TRP A 328 0.95 -16.31 19.41
N ILE A 329 -0.05 -17.02 18.89
CA ILE A 329 0.16 -18.00 17.83
C ILE A 329 0.66 -17.35 16.54
N ALA A 330 1.46 -18.08 15.77
CA ALA A 330 2.16 -17.58 14.58
C ALA A 330 1.23 -16.89 13.57
N ASP A 331 0.00 -17.39 13.40
CA ASP A 331 -0.92 -16.82 12.44
C ASP A 331 -1.47 -15.44 12.83
N ASN A 332 -1.51 -15.13 14.12
CA ASN A 332 -2.07 -13.91 14.67
C ASN A 332 -1.05 -12.75 14.76
N VAL A 333 0.24 -13.01 14.52
CA VAL A 333 1.29 -11.99 14.60
C VAL A 333 2.01 -11.72 13.29
N LYS A 334 2.42 -10.45 13.10
CA LYS A 334 3.10 -9.98 11.89
C LYS A 334 4.39 -10.76 11.57
N GLY A 335 5.07 -11.27 12.59
CA GLY A 335 6.33 -12.04 12.44
C GLY A 335 6.14 -13.45 11.91
N LYS A 336 4.88 -13.95 11.82
CA LYS A 336 4.53 -15.31 11.43
C LYS A 336 5.30 -16.40 12.19
N ARG A 337 5.56 -16.11 13.46
CA ARG A 337 6.26 -16.97 14.42
C ARG A 337 5.54 -16.88 15.74
N GLU A 338 5.42 -18.01 16.43
CA GLU A 338 4.88 -18.01 17.78
C GLU A 338 5.72 -17.09 18.67
N THR A 339 5.06 -16.28 19.48
CA THR A 339 5.72 -15.37 20.42
C THR A 339 5.10 -15.57 21.79
N LYS A 340 5.94 -15.82 22.79
CA LYS A 340 5.54 -15.89 24.19
C LYS A 340 6.09 -14.70 24.97
N LEU A 341 5.35 -14.24 25.97
CA LEU A 341 5.78 -13.21 26.93
C LEU A 341 5.20 -13.52 28.31
N SER A 342 6.04 -13.46 29.34
CA SER A 342 5.56 -13.42 30.73
C SER A 342 4.99 -12.04 31.04
N ILE A 343 3.77 -12.03 31.52
CA ILE A 343 2.99 -10.84 31.85
C ILE A 343 2.99 -10.68 33.38
N PRO A 344 3.40 -9.51 33.90
CA PRO A 344 3.53 -9.28 35.33
C PRO A 344 2.17 -9.13 36.02
N PRO A 345 2.07 -9.39 37.34
CA PRO A 345 0.84 -9.25 38.11
C PRO A 345 0.15 -7.90 37.94
N VAL A 346 0.93 -6.79 37.86
CA VAL A 346 0.38 -5.45 37.65
C VAL A 346 -0.38 -5.31 36.33
N ALA A 347 0.05 -6.01 35.27
CA ALA A 347 -0.65 -6.05 33.99
C ALA A 347 -1.83 -7.04 34.03
N ILE A 348 -1.70 -8.16 34.73
CA ILE A 348 -2.81 -9.10 34.96
C ILE A 348 -3.97 -8.40 35.68
N ALA A 349 -3.69 -7.60 36.71
CA ALA A 349 -4.72 -6.84 37.44
C ALA A 349 -5.50 -5.87 36.54
N VAL A 350 -4.84 -5.26 35.54
CA VAL A 350 -5.51 -4.43 34.53
C VAL A 350 -6.45 -5.27 33.67
N LEU A 351 -6.00 -6.45 33.22
CA LEU A 351 -6.79 -7.37 32.42
C LEU A 351 -8.02 -7.90 33.18
N GLU A 352 -7.85 -8.30 34.43
CA GLU A 352 -8.94 -8.76 35.31
C GLU A 352 -9.98 -7.68 35.53
N ARG A 353 -9.54 -6.43 35.78
CA ARG A 353 -10.44 -5.29 35.91
C ARG A 353 -11.25 -5.08 34.63
N VAL A 354 -10.61 -5.08 33.47
CA VAL A 354 -11.29 -4.93 32.17
C VAL A 354 -12.30 -6.06 31.96
N ALA A 355 -11.92 -7.31 32.26
CA ALA A 355 -12.81 -8.46 32.16
C ALA A 355 -14.03 -8.34 33.07
N LYS A 356 -13.83 -7.95 34.34
CA LYS A 356 -14.92 -7.71 35.30
C LYS A 356 -15.87 -6.62 34.83
N ASN A 357 -15.33 -5.50 34.32
CA ASN A 357 -16.15 -4.40 33.79
C ASN A 357 -16.91 -4.83 32.54
N ALA A 358 -16.27 -5.58 31.63
CA ALA A 358 -16.92 -6.12 30.45
C ALA A 358 -18.08 -7.06 30.79
N LYS A 359 -17.88 -7.99 31.74
CA LYS A 359 -18.94 -8.87 32.23
C LYS A 359 -20.09 -8.07 32.85
N ALA A 360 -19.80 -7.11 33.72
CA ALA A 360 -20.82 -6.24 34.30
C ALA A 360 -21.59 -5.42 33.24
N LEU A 361 -20.95 -5.08 32.12
CA LEU A 361 -21.57 -4.33 31.04
C LEU A 361 -22.34 -5.20 30.06
N THR A 362 -21.94 -6.44 29.81
CA THR A 362 -22.50 -7.24 28.69
C THR A 362 -23.24 -8.49 29.14
N ASP A 363 -23.10 -8.86 30.42
CA ASP A 363 -23.51 -10.13 31.02
C ASP A 363 -22.90 -11.38 30.38
N ILE A 364 -21.88 -11.21 29.54
CA ILE A 364 -21.16 -12.32 28.92
C ILE A 364 -19.71 -12.39 29.36
N ASP A 365 -19.18 -13.58 29.24
CA ASP A 365 -17.78 -13.87 29.38
C ASP A 365 -17.11 -13.76 28.01
N THR A 366 -16.53 -12.58 27.75
CA THR A 366 -15.89 -12.30 26.46
C THR A 366 -14.67 -13.20 26.20
N ASN A 367 -14.46 -13.51 24.92
CA ASN A 367 -13.26 -14.20 24.44
C ASN A 367 -12.04 -13.27 24.34
N TRP A 368 -12.21 -11.95 24.49
CA TRP A 368 -11.16 -10.97 24.26
C TRP A 368 -10.68 -10.33 25.57
N ALA A 369 -9.38 -10.10 25.68
CA ALA A 369 -8.79 -9.32 26.77
C ALA A 369 -9.30 -7.87 26.79
N PHE A 370 -9.57 -7.32 25.60
CA PHE A 370 -10.05 -5.95 25.41
C PHE A 370 -11.27 -5.92 24.48
N PRO A 371 -12.47 -6.23 25.00
CA PRO A 371 -13.68 -6.31 24.19
C PRO A 371 -14.17 -4.93 23.73
N GLN A 372 -14.81 -4.89 22.56
CA GLN A 372 -15.46 -3.69 22.05
C GLN A 372 -16.78 -3.41 22.79
N ALA A 373 -17.02 -2.15 23.12
CA ALA A 373 -18.28 -1.72 23.74
C ALA A 373 -19.41 -1.40 22.75
N ARG A 374 -19.14 -1.40 21.44
CA ARG A 374 -20.12 -0.94 20.43
C ARG A 374 -21.41 -1.77 20.36
N ASN A 375 -21.33 -3.05 20.72
CA ASN A 375 -22.45 -4.00 20.60
C ASN A 375 -23.03 -4.41 21.96
N ILE A 376 -22.80 -3.64 23.04
CA ILE A 376 -23.22 -4.02 24.41
C ILE A 376 -24.69 -4.45 24.48
N TYR A 377 -25.61 -3.69 23.90
CA TYR A 377 -27.05 -4.02 23.96
C TYR A 377 -27.40 -5.32 23.21
N LEU A 378 -26.76 -5.56 22.06
CA LEU A 378 -26.94 -6.80 21.31
C LEU A 378 -26.38 -7.98 22.10
N LEU A 379 -25.20 -7.83 22.68
CA LEU A 379 -24.57 -8.88 23.50
C LEU A 379 -25.43 -9.23 24.72
N ARG A 380 -25.97 -8.23 25.44
CA ARG A 380 -26.92 -8.49 26.54
C ARG A 380 -28.17 -9.23 26.06
N SER A 381 -28.75 -8.80 24.94
CA SER A 381 -29.94 -9.46 24.39
C SER A 381 -29.66 -10.92 24.01
N TYR A 382 -28.48 -11.21 23.45
CA TYR A 382 -28.08 -12.57 23.11
C TYR A 382 -27.72 -13.41 24.35
N ALA A 383 -27.12 -12.78 25.37
CA ALA A 383 -26.89 -13.42 26.68
C ALA A 383 -28.22 -13.87 27.31
N ASN A 384 -29.19 -12.96 27.39
CA ASN A 384 -30.51 -13.24 27.97
C ASN A 384 -31.30 -14.31 27.21
N SER A 385 -31.02 -14.49 25.91
CA SER A 385 -31.66 -15.50 25.06
C SER A 385 -30.81 -16.76 24.87
N ASN A 386 -29.68 -16.90 25.56
CA ASN A 386 -28.72 -17.99 25.41
C ASN A 386 -28.29 -18.24 23.93
N ASN A 387 -28.24 -17.18 23.12
CA ASN A 387 -27.89 -17.26 21.71
C ASN A 387 -26.36 -17.16 21.52
N SER A 388 -25.69 -18.31 21.60
CA SER A 388 -24.24 -18.44 21.48
C SER A 388 -23.70 -17.95 20.13
N ASP A 389 -24.41 -18.17 19.03
CA ASP A 389 -24.02 -17.71 17.70
C ASP A 389 -24.04 -16.18 17.58
N GLY A 390 -25.06 -15.54 18.16
CA GLY A 390 -25.14 -14.09 18.29
C GLY A 390 -23.95 -13.55 19.08
N ILE A 391 -23.67 -14.13 20.24
CA ILE A 391 -22.50 -13.74 21.06
C ILE A 391 -21.21 -13.85 20.25
N ARG A 392 -20.94 -15.01 19.62
CA ARG A 392 -19.72 -15.24 18.82
C ARG A 392 -19.57 -14.25 17.66
N ARG A 393 -20.69 -13.83 17.05
CA ARG A 393 -20.67 -12.89 15.92
C ARG A 393 -20.28 -11.48 16.35
N TYR A 394 -20.77 -11.03 17.51
CA TYR A 394 -20.69 -9.63 17.95
C TYR A 394 -19.64 -9.37 19.04
N ASP A 395 -19.17 -10.41 19.72
CA ASP A 395 -18.04 -10.36 20.66
C ASP A 395 -16.73 -10.20 19.87
N ARG A 396 -16.21 -8.97 19.82
CA ARG A 396 -14.96 -8.65 19.12
C ARG A 396 -14.06 -7.83 20.02
N SER A 397 -12.76 -7.89 19.76
CA SER A 397 -11.83 -6.97 20.38
C SER A 397 -12.01 -5.53 19.89
N ILE A 398 -11.50 -4.58 20.67
CA ILE A 398 -11.26 -3.22 20.17
C ILE A 398 -10.27 -3.23 18.99
N THR A 399 -10.27 -2.16 18.20
CA THR A 399 -9.34 -2.00 17.07
C THR A 399 -8.09 -1.24 17.48
N PRO A 400 -6.95 -1.42 16.79
CA PRO A 400 -5.75 -0.62 17.04
C PRO A 400 -5.97 0.89 16.85
N SER A 401 -6.90 1.30 15.98
CA SER A 401 -7.26 2.69 15.78
C SER A 401 -7.95 3.31 17.00
N ALA A 402 -8.68 2.53 17.79
CA ALA A 402 -9.32 3.03 19.02
C ALA A 402 -8.28 3.59 20.00
N LEU A 403 -7.10 2.97 20.09
CA LEU A 403 -6.00 3.46 20.92
C LEU A 403 -5.51 4.85 20.48
N ASN A 404 -5.34 5.05 19.17
CA ASN A 404 -4.94 6.36 18.63
C ASN A 404 -6.02 7.41 18.85
N HIS A 405 -7.30 7.07 18.64
CA HIS A 405 -8.40 8.00 18.88
C HIS A 405 -8.51 8.41 20.35
N ALA A 406 -8.22 7.50 21.29
CA ALA A 406 -8.16 7.83 22.70
C ALA A 406 -7.00 8.78 23.01
N LEU A 407 -5.79 8.53 22.48
CA LEU A 407 -4.65 9.44 22.65
C LEU A 407 -4.89 10.81 22.01
N ASP A 408 -5.48 10.88 20.81
CA ASP A 408 -5.87 12.14 20.17
C ASP A 408 -6.90 12.90 21.01
N SER A 409 -7.79 12.17 21.71
CA SER A 409 -8.74 12.72 22.67
C SER A 409 -8.05 13.37 23.86
N LEU A 410 -7.06 12.69 24.43
CA LEU A 410 -6.25 13.21 25.54
C LEU A 410 -5.37 14.39 25.08
N ALA A 411 -4.99 14.42 23.80
CA ALA A 411 -4.23 15.51 23.19
C ALA A 411 -5.10 16.73 22.81
N GLY A 412 -6.39 16.76 23.17
CA GLY A 412 -7.27 17.90 22.88
C GLY A 412 -7.61 18.08 21.39
N ARG A 413 -7.44 17.05 20.56
CA ARG A 413 -7.72 17.16 19.11
C ARG A 413 -9.20 17.02 18.75
N LYS A 414 -10.04 16.70 19.73
CA LYS A 414 -11.49 16.79 19.59
C LYS A 414 -11.92 18.22 19.91
N PRO A 415 -12.76 18.87 19.07
CA PRO A 415 -13.22 20.23 19.34
C PRO A 415 -13.82 20.35 20.75
N GLY A 416 -13.37 21.35 21.52
CA GLY A 416 -13.82 21.60 22.90
C GLY A 416 -13.19 20.70 23.97
N TRP A 417 -12.19 19.89 23.64
CA TRP A 417 -11.51 19.02 24.60
C TRP A 417 -10.16 19.64 25.01
N PRO A 418 -9.83 19.67 26.31
CA PRO A 418 -8.54 20.16 26.78
C PRO A 418 -7.40 19.22 26.36
N ASN A 419 -6.20 19.77 26.19
CA ASN A 419 -5.00 18.99 25.93
C ASN A 419 -4.38 18.48 27.23
N LEU A 420 -4.92 17.37 27.72
CA LEU A 420 -4.49 16.73 28.97
C LEU A 420 -3.03 16.28 28.92
N LEU A 421 -2.53 15.83 27.76
CA LEU A 421 -1.13 15.40 27.62
C LEU A 421 -0.17 16.55 27.95
N GLN A 422 -0.40 17.74 27.40
CA GLN A 422 0.43 18.90 27.69
C GLN A 422 0.31 19.35 29.15
N MET A 423 -0.90 19.29 29.73
CA MET A 423 -1.12 19.67 31.14
C MET A 423 -0.24 18.87 32.10
N VAL A 424 -0.03 17.58 31.82
CA VAL A 424 0.83 16.70 32.64
C VAL A 424 2.29 16.64 32.17
N GLY A 425 2.69 17.49 31.20
CA GLY A 425 4.07 17.56 30.70
C GLY A 425 4.47 16.44 29.73
N LEU A 426 3.50 15.86 29.02
CA LEU A 426 3.74 14.88 27.96
C LEU A 426 3.73 15.54 26.57
N PRO A 427 4.39 14.94 25.57
CA PRO A 427 4.31 15.42 24.19
C PRO A 427 2.85 15.47 23.70
N ASN A 428 2.49 16.53 22.97
CA ASN A 428 1.15 16.72 22.40
C ASN A 428 0.79 15.73 21.28
N ARG A 429 1.73 14.84 20.93
CA ARG A 429 1.55 13.78 19.93
C ARG A 429 2.37 12.56 20.32
N ILE A 430 1.65 11.54 20.76
CA ILE A 430 2.19 10.21 21.01
C ILE A 430 1.26 9.17 20.39
N GLY A 431 1.83 8.06 19.94
CA GLY A 431 1.09 6.89 19.51
C GLY A 431 1.57 5.64 20.25
N PRO A 432 0.80 4.53 20.23
CA PRO A 432 1.21 3.29 20.87
C PRO A 432 2.54 2.72 20.34
N HIS A 433 2.91 3.07 19.10
CA HIS A 433 4.18 2.65 18.52
C HIS A 433 5.38 3.46 19.06
N ASP A 434 5.15 4.71 19.50
CA ASP A 434 6.21 5.55 20.05
C ASP A 434 6.74 4.96 21.37
N LEU A 435 5.90 4.29 22.15
CA LEU A 435 6.36 3.50 23.30
C LEU A 435 7.44 2.49 22.94
N ARG A 436 7.24 1.70 21.87
CA ARG A 436 8.21 0.66 21.51
C ARG A 436 9.57 1.27 21.19
N ARG A 437 9.57 2.50 20.69
CA ARG A 437 10.78 3.30 20.48
C ARG A 437 11.34 3.81 21.81
N SER A 438 10.50 4.33 22.71
CA SER A 438 10.87 4.70 24.08
C SER A 438 11.58 3.56 24.83
N LEU A 439 11.04 2.34 24.77
CA LEU A 439 11.65 1.15 25.37
C LEU A 439 13.03 0.85 24.76
N THR A 440 13.13 0.96 23.43
CA THR A 440 14.40 0.74 22.72
C THR A 440 15.43 1.76 23.19
N THR A 441 15.08 3.04 23.19
CA THR A 441 15.94 4.14 23.67
C THR A 441 16.35 3.94 25.13
N PHE A 442 15.43 3.53 26.01
CA PHE A 442 15.76 3.25 27.42
C PHE A 442 16.86 2.18 27.54
N PHE A 443 16.69 1.04 26.87
CA PHE A 443 17.67 -0.05 26.93
C PHE A 443 18.99 0.28 26.23
N GLU A 444 18.95 0.99 25.10
CA GLU A 444 20.16 1.46 24.41
C GLU A 444 20.98 2.40 25.30
N ASN A 445 20.32 3.32 26.02
CA ASN A 445 20.98 4.29 26.90
C ASN A 445 21.70 3.64 28.09
N ILE A 446 21.27 2.45 28.53
CA ILE A 446 21.92 1.69 29.62
C ILE A 446 22.80 0.54 29.10
N GLY A 447 23.07 0.48 27.79
CA GLY A 447 23.94 -0.54 27.19
C GLY A 447 23.32 -1.95 27.11
N LEU A 448 22.00 -2.07 27.27
CA LEU A 448 21.27 -3.34 27.33
C LEU A 448 20.26 -3.51 26.18
N GLY A 449 20.60 -3.03 24.98
CA GLY A 449 19.73 -3.05 23.79
C GLY A 449 19.24 -4.45 23.36
N SER A 450 19.89 -5.51 23.81
CA SER A 450 19.47 -6.90 23.60
C SER A 450 18.09 -7.21 24.21
N TYR A 451 17.77 -6.65 25.38
CA TYR A 451 16.46 -6.80 26.00
C TYR A 451 15.37 -6.13 25.17
N ALA A 452 15.63 -4.93 24.64
CA ALA A 452 14.71 -4.26 23.71
C ALA A 452 14.48 -5.13 22.47
N SER A 453 15.54 -5.62 21.82
CA SER A 453 15.38 -6.47 20.63
C SER A 453 14.56 -7.74 20.92
N ALA A 454 14.78 -8.38 22.07
CA ALA A 454 14.05 -9.57 22.49
C ALA A 454 12.58 -9.28 22.79
N LEU A 455 12.27 -8.25 23.60
CA LEU A 455 10.90 -7.85 23.94
C LEU A 455 10.07 -7.45 22.71
N LEU A 456 10.73 -6.85 21.71
CA LEU A 456 10.10 -6.39 20.48
C LEU A 456 9.95 -7.48 19.40
N ASP A 457 10.50 -8.68 19.64
CA ASP A 457 10.59 -9.79 18.69
C ASP A 457 11.22 -9.36 17.35
N HIS A 458 12.26 -8.54 17.42
CA HIS A 458 13.04 -8.17 16.25
C HIS A 458 14.00 -9.32 15.91
N LYS A 459 14.08 -9.69 14.63
CA LYS A 459 15.07 -10.67 14.18
C LYS A 459 16.44 -10.02 14.32
N VAL A 460 17.26 -10.53 15.23
CA VAL A 460 18.69 -10.18 15.26
C VAL A 460 19.30 -10.80 14.00
N THR A 461 19.39 -10.01 12.94
CA THR A 461 20.02 -10.42 11.67
C THR A 461 21.43 -9.88 11.64
N GLY A 462 22.43 -10.74 11.90
CA GLY A 462 23.85 -10.44 11.73
C GLY A 462 24.42 -9.51 12.81
N THR A 463 25.47 -9.99 13.51
CA THR A 463 26.64 -9.24 14.01
C THR A 463 26.48 -7.80 14.53
N ASP A 464 25.33 -7.39 15.05
CA ASP A 464 25.19 -6.10 15.73
C ASP A 464 25.30 -6.26 17.25
N LYS A 465 26.49 -5.89 17.75
CA LYS A 465 26.80 -5.47 19.13
C LYS A 465 26.39 -6.38 20.30
N MET A 466 26.28 -7.68 20.09
CA MET A 466 26.44 -8.66 21.17
C MET A 466 27.81 -9.31 20.98
N SER A 467 28.60 -9.50 22.05
CA SER A 467 29.85 -10.24 21.93
C SER A 467 29.59 -11.59 21.24
N GLU A 468 30.45 -11.99 20.31
CA GLU A 468 30.27 -13.21 19.52
C GLU A 468 30.02 -14.45 20.39
N GLN A 469 30.60 -14.48 21.60
CA GLN A 469 30.35 -15.51 22.61
C GLN A 469 28.88 -15.57 23.08
N VAL A 470 28.23 -14.43 23.28
CA VAL A 470 26.80 -14.39 23.67
C VAL A 470 25.92 -14.73 22.47
N ALA A 471 26.25 -14.28 21.26
CA ALA A 471 25.45 -14.57 20.07
C ALA A 471 25.45 -16.07 19.71
N ALA A 472 26.59 -16.74 19.84
CA ALA A 472 26.74 -18.17 19.55
C ALA A 472 26.07 -19.06 20.62
N VAL A 473 26.28 -18.76 21.91
CA VAL A 473 25.65 -19.51 23.01
C VAL A 473 24.12 -19.28 23.04
N THR A 474 23.65 -18.08 22.69
CA THR A 474 22.21 -17.75 22.68
C THR A 474 21.48 -18.21 21.40
N GLN A 475 22.18 -18.49 20.30
CA GLN A 475 21.58 -19.09 19.10
C GLN A 475 21.51 -20.62 19.16
N GLY A 476 22.48 -21.27 19.81
CA GLY A 476 22.57 -22.74 19.87
C GLY A 476 21.65 -23.39 20.91
N VAL A 477 21.34 -22.70 22.01
CA VAL A 477 20.65 -23.32 23.19
C VAL A 477 19.19 -22.84 23.36
N TYR A 478 18.80 -21.73 22.74
CA TYR A 478 17.47 -21.13 22.96
C TYR A 478 16.72 -20.91 21.63
N SER A 479 15.80 -21.83 21.32
CA SER A 479 14.88 -21.66 20.20
C SER A 479 14.10 -20.33 20.35
N GLY A 480 13.96 -19.56 19.27
CA GLY A 480 13.47 -18.17 19.30
C GLY A 480 12.06 -17.94 19.89
N ALA A 481 11.29 -19.00 20.14
CA ALA A 481 9.99 -18.95 20.82
C ALA A 481 10.10 -18.96 22.37
N ASP A 482 11.24 -19.39 22.93
CA ASP A 482 11.39 -19.71 24.35
C ASP A 482 12.31 -18.75 25.14
N ARG A 483 12.59 -17.55 24.62
CA ARG A 483 13.26 -16.48 25.39
C ARG A 483 12.33 -15.82 26.43
N VAL A 484 11.34 -16.55 26.94
CA VAL A 484 10.35 -16.04 27.89
C VAL A 484 11.03 -15.48 29.13
N VAL A 485 12.01 -16.21 29.67
CA VAL A 485 12.80 -15.78 30.84
C VAL A 485 13.55 -14.49 30.58
N PHE A 486 14.30 -14.41 29.47
CA PHE A 486 15.08 -13.23 29.09
C PHE A 486 14.21 -12.01 28.78
N LYS A 487 13.06 -12.20 28.12
CA LYS A 487 12.08 -11.13 27.90
C LYS A 487 11.53 -10.62 29.23
N ALA A 488 11.20 -11.52 30.14
CA ALA A 488 10.67 -11.16 31.45
C ALA A 488 11.69 -10.40 32.31
N GLU A 489 12.98 -10.76 32.26
CA GLU A 489 14.06 -9.98 32.91
C GLU A 489 14.11 -8.53 32.39
N GLY A 490 14.11 -8.36 31.06
CA GLY A 490 13.98 -7.03 30.47
C GLY A 490 12.71 -6.32 30.94
N LEU A 491 11.59 -7.03 31.01
CA LEU A 491 10.34 -6.44 31.47
C LEU A 491 10.40 -5.97 32.93
N VAL A 492 11.05 -6.74 33.81
CA VAL A 492 11.29 -6.36 35.20
C VAL A 492 12.12 -5.08 35.27
N LEU A 493 13.21 -4.97 34.50
CA LEU A 493 14.04 -3.76 34.47
C LEU A 493 13.26 -2.54 33.99
N TRP A 494 12.44 -2.69 32.96
CA TRP A 494 11.57 -1.61 32.46
C TRP A 494 10.56 -1.18 33.52
N LEU A 495 9.89 -2.12 34.17
CA LEU A 495 8.88 -1.83 35.19
C LEU A 495 9.50 -1.23 36.44
N ALA A 496 10.68 -1.68 36.86
CA ALA A 496 11.44 -1.08 37.95
C ALA A 496 11.77 0.39 37.68
N ALA A 497 12.00 0.76 36.42
CA ALA A 497 12.21 2.15 36.02
C ALA A 497 10.91 2.97 35.93
N VAL A 498 9.76 2.37 35.58
CA VAL A 498 8.50 3.08 35.33
C VAL A 498 7.60 3.17 36.56
N LEU A 499 7.40 2.07 37.29
CA LEU A 499 6.42 1.97 38.37
C LEU A 499 6.64 2.97 39.51
N PRO A 500 7.88 3.29 39.95
CA PRO A 500 8.09 4.32 40.98
C PRO A 500 7.57 5.70 40.55
N TYR A 501 7.70 6.05 39.26
CA TYR A 501 7.17 7.31 38.74
C TYR A 501 5.66 7.27 38.55
N TYR A 502 5.09 6.12 38.20
CA TYR A 502 3.63 5.93 38.17
C TYR A 502 3.02 6.20 39.56
N GLU A 503 3.59 5.62 40.61
CA GLU A 503 3.13 5.85 41.99
C GLU A 503 3.31 7.32 42.40
N LYS A 504 4.48 7.90 42.14
CA LYS A 504 4.73 9.33 42.42
C LYS A 504 3.76 10.25 41.67
N ALA A 505 3.43 9.93 40.41
CA ALA A 505 2.55 10.74 39.57
C ALA A 505 1.11 10.81 40.09
N LYS A 506 0.64 9.82 40.87
CA LYS A 506 -0.71 9.86 41.49
C LYS A 506 -0.90 11.06 42.41
N ALA A 507 0.18 11.54 43.03
CA ALA A 507 0.18 12.71 43.90
C ALA A 507 0.57 14.02 43.17
N ASP A 508 0.82 14.00 41.86
CA ASP A 508 1.22 15.20 41.11
C ASP A 508 0.03 16.15 40.92
N PRO A 509 0.13 17.43 41.31
CA PRO A 509 -0.95 18.41 41.15
C PRO A 509 -1.41 18.57 39.69
N ARG A 510 -0.50 18.40 38.72
CA ARG A 510 -0.83 18.48 37.29
C ARG A 510 -1.79 17.38 36.86
N LEU A 511 -1.66 16.19 37.44
CA LEU A 511 -2.58 15.08 37.18
C LEU A 511 -3.99 15.43 37.66
N GLN A 512 -4.12 15.98 38.87
CA GLN A 512 -5.43 16.39 39.41
C GLN A 512 -6.05 17.48 38.55
N ALA A 513 -5.28 18.51 38.17
CA ALA A 513 -5.75 19.56 37.27
C ALA A 513 -6.23 18.99 35.92
N ALA A 514 -5.51 18.01 35.35
CA ALA A 514 -5.91 17.35 34.10
C ALA A 514 -7.21 16.55 34.25
N ILE A 515 -7.39 15.82 35.37
CA ILE A 515 -8.61 15.07 35.68
C ILE A 515 -9.81 16.03 35.85
N GLU A 516 -9.62 17.15 36.56
CA GLU A 516 -10.67 18.16 36.74
C GLU A 516 -11.06 18.83 35.43
N ALA A 517 -10.07 19.25 34.62
CA ALA A 517 -10.34 19.80 33.29
C ALA A 517 -11.09 18.80 32.40
N ARG A 518 -10.75 17.51 32.51
CA ARG A 518 -11.44 16.45 31.78
C ARG A 518 -12.89 16.30 32.24
N ARG A 519 -13.13 16.31 33.55
CA ARG A 519 -14.48 16.27 34.14
C ARG A 519 -15.32 17.45 33.68
N ALA A 520 -14.78 18.66 33.74
CA ALA A 520 -15.45 19.89 33.30
C ALA A 520 -15.83 19.81 31.80
N SER A 521 -14.90 19.37 30.95
CA SER A 521 -15.14 19.19 29.51
C SER A 521 -16.24 18.15 29.24
N LEU A 522 -16.27 17.04 29.98
CA LEU A 522 -17.33 16.03 29.83
C LEU A 522 -18.70 16.58 30.22
N GLU A 523 -18.81 17.33 31.31
CA GLU A 523 -20.07 17.97 31.73
C GLU A 523 -20.55 19.02 30.71
N GLN A 524 -19.65 19.85 30.18
CA GLN A 524 -19.99 20.80 29.12
C GLN A 524 -20.46 20.11 27.83
N ASN A 525 -19.80 19.02 27.43
CA ASN A 525 -20.19 18.23 26.26
C ASN A 525 -21.55 17.53 26.47
N LYS A 526 -21.85 17.09 27.69
CA LYS A 526 -23.14 16.51 28.05
C LYS A 526 -24.26 17.55 27.94
N LYS A 527 -24.06 18.76 28.47
CA LYS A 527 -25.00 19.88 28.37
C LYS A 527 -25.28 20.26 26.90
N SER A 528 -24.23 20.55 26.13
CA SER A 528 -24.37 20.90 24.72
C SER A 528 -24.97 19.77 23.86
N GLY A 529 -24.68 18.51 24.19
CA GLY A 529 -25.27 17.34 23.54
C GLY A 529 -26.78 17.22 23.82
N LEU A 530 -27.22 17.49 25.04
CA LEU A 530 -28.64 17.51 25.42
C LEU A 530 -29.38 18.67 24.74
N GLU A 531 -28.78 19.86 24.68
CA GLU A 531 -29.34 21.01 23.96
C GLU A 531 -29.55 20.68 22.48
N LYS A 532 -28.52 20.17 21.79
CA LYS A 532 -28.63 19.76 20.37
C LYS A 532 -29.73 18.72 20.15
N ARG A 533 -29.85 17.73 21.04
CA ARG A 533 -30.93 16.72 20.96
C ARG A 533 -32.30 17.35 21.16
N SER A 534 -32.44 18.25 22.13
CA SER A 534 -33.67 19.00 22.36
C SER A 534 -34.08 19.79 21.12
N THR A 535 -33.17 20.58 20.54
CA THR A 535 -33.42 21.33 19.30
C THR A 535 -33.82 20.41 18.15
N THR A 536 -33.14 19.27 17.99
CA THR A 536 -33.44 18.29 16.94
C THR A 536 -34.83 17.66 17.13
N LEU A 537 -35.20 17.32 18.37
CA LEU A 537 -36.52 16.77 18.69
C LEU A 537 -37.64 17.78 18.46
N VAL A 538 -37.42 19.05 18.82
CA VAL A 538 -38.35 20.15 18.53
C VAL A 538 -38.52 20.30 17.02
N ALA A 539 -37.43 20.37 16.25
CA ALA A 539 -37.49 20.47 14.80
C ALA A 539 -38.25 19.30 14.15
N LYS A 540 -37.98 18.06 14.62
CA LYS A 540 -38.70 16.86 14.14
C LYS A 540 -40.18 16.90 14.50
N ARG A 541 -40.54 17.36 15.71
CA ARG A 541 -41.94 17.49 16.14
C ARG A 541 -42.66 18.54 15.30
N THR A 542 -42.06 19.71 15.08
CA THR A 542 -42.62 20.77 14.23
C THR A 542 -42.84 20.28 12.80
N SER A 543 -41.86 19.58 12.22
CA SER A 543 -41.98 18.99 10.88
C SER A 543 -43.14 17.97 10.78
N MET A 544 -43.29 17.08 11.76
CA MET A 544 -44.39 16.12 11.79
C MET A 544 -45.76 16.80 11.97
N THR A 545 -45.85 17.86 12.78
CA THR A 545 -47.07 18.64 12.94
C THR A 545 -47.45 19.33 11.63
N SER A 546 -46.51 20.01 10.95
CA SER A 546 -46.76 20.63 9.64
C SER A 546 -47.19 19.62 8.58
N GLN A 547 -46.59 18.42 8.56
CA GLN A 547 -47.02 17.33 7.67
C GLN A 547 -48.45 16.84 7.97
N ARG A 548 -48.82 16.74 9.24
CA ARG A 548 -50.19 16.37 9.65
C ARG A 548 -51.20 17.43 9.26
N THR A 549 -50.91 18.71 9.51
CA THR A 549 -51.80 19.83 9.14
C THR A 549 -51.99 19.90 7.62
N ARG A 550 -50.92 19.69 6.84
CA ARG A 550 -51.01 19.66 5.37
C ARG A 550 -51.91 18.51 4.88
N ARG A 551 -51.73 17.31 5.42
CA ARG A 551 -52.59 16.16 5.08
C ARG A 551 -54.06 16.37 5.46
N ALA A 552 -54.33 17.08 6.55
CA ALA A 552 -55.68 17.40 6.99
C ALA A 552 -56.35 18.51 6.16
N LEU A 553 -55.58 19.35 5.46
CA LEU A 553 -56.08 20.35 4.52
C LEU A 553 -56.27 19.78 3.10
N GLU A 554 -55.56 18.70 2.78
CA GLU A 554 -55.66 17.97 1.52
C GLU A 554 -56.78 16.92 1.52
N SER A 555 -57.35 16.60 2.69
CA SER A 555 -58.53 15.75 2.90
C SER A 555 -59.78 16.57 3.13
#